data_AF-A0A388QQA9-F1
#
_entry.id   AF-A0A388QQA9-F1
#
_cell.length_a   1.000
_cell.length_b   1.000
_cell.length_c   1.000
_cell.angle_alpha   90.00
_cell.angle_beta   90.00
_cell.angle_gamma   90.00
#
_symmetry.space_group_name_H-M   'P 1'
#
loop_
_entity.id
_entity.type
_entity.pdbx_description
1 polymer ?
#
loop_
_entity_poly.entity_id
_entity_poly.type
_entity_poly.pdbx_seq_one_letter_code
_entity_poly.pdbx_strand_id
1 'polypeptide(L)'
;MRGFDYNDVGAYDTYDHANGVEQPMGGLTYGYFTAEYTIKAAGNMRFAAFYDYGLVNRSEADFGLASANSDCGLGMRILLGGAVMRLDFGFPLKSTLSPAGTPVNKGAMKFNFSFGTVF
;
A
#
# COMPACT_ATOMS: atom_id res chain seq x y z
N MET A 1 2.54 0.32 0.79
CA MET A 1 1.15 0.65 0.39
C MET A 1 0.26 0.51 1.61
N ARG A 2 -0.45 1.57 1.98
CA ARG A 2 -1.24 1.62 3.23
C ARG A 2 -2.59 0.90 3.10
N GLY A 3 -3.07 0.67 1.87
CA GLY A 3 -4.30 -0.06 1.58
C GLY A 3 -4.13 -1.58 1.42
N PHE A 4 -2.91 -2.11 1.53
CA PHE A 4 -2.57 -3.52 1.32
C PHE A 4 -1.92 -4.13 2.56
N ASP A 5 -2.00 -5.46 2.68
CA ASP A 5 -1.29 -6.18 3.74
C ASP A 5 0.23 -6.13 3.52
N TYR A 6 0.99 -6.38 4.59
CA TYR A 6 2.45 -6.32 4.54
C TYR A 6 2.99 -7.29 3.49
N ASN A 7 3.78 -6.77 2.55
CA ASN A 7 4.33 -7.47 1.38
C ASN A 7 3.29 -8.03 0.38
N ASP A 8 2.02 -7.62 0.45
CA ASP A 8 0.96 -8.14 -0.43
C ASP A 8 0.79 -7.33 -1.74
N VAL A 9 1.90 -6.88 -2.33
CA VAL A 9 1.88 -6.11 -3.57
C VAL A 9 2.83 -6.75 -4.57
N GLY A 10 2.31 -7.06 -5.75
CA GLY A 10 3.12 -7.57 -6.86
C GLY A 10 2.30 -8.24 -7.95
N ALA A 11 2.98 -8.55 -9.05
CA ALA A 11 2.44 -9.29 -10.17
C ALA A 11 2.07 -10.74 -9.78
N TYR A 12 1.11 -11.34 -10.48
CA TYR A 12 0.61 -12.68 -10.17
C TYR A 12 1.72 -13.75 -10.08
N ASP A 13 2.77 -13.61 -10.88
CA ASP A 13 3.93 -14.51 -10.92
C ASP A 13 4.89 -14.34 -9.72
N THR A 14 4.76 -13.25 -8.96
CA THR A 14 5.50 -13.00 -7.71
C THR A 14 4.85 -13.68 -6.50
N TYR A 15 3.72 -14.36 -6.69
CA TYR A 15 3.07 -15.16 -5.66
C TYR A 15 3.40 -16.64 -5.83
N ASP A 16 3.67 -17.33 -4.73
CA ASP A 16 3.63 -18.79 -4.70
C ASP A 16 2.16 -19.24 -4.69
N HIS A 17 1.84 -20.18 -5.58
CA HIS A 17 0.51 -20.77 -5.75
C HIS A 17 0.47 -22.22 -5.26
N ALA A 18 1.60 -22.75 -4.77
CA ALA A 18 1.67 -24.11 -4.26
C ALA A 18 0.76 -24.24 -3.02
N ASN A 19 -0.20 -25.16 -3.10
CA ASN A 19 -1.15 -25.51 -2.04
C ASN A 19 -2.37 -24.58 -1.86
N GLY A 20 -2.69 -23.73 -2.84
CA GLY A 20 -3.92 -22.92 -2.83
C GLY A 20 -3.87 -21.73 -1.86
N VAL A 21 -2.67 -21.38 -1.38
CA VAL A 21 -2.40 -20.19 -0.58
C VAL A 21 -1.57 -19.25 -1.45
N GLU A 22 -2.08 -18.05 -1.74
CA GLU A 22 -1.36 -17.02 -2.48
C GLU A 22 -0.37 -16.34 -1.50
N GLN A 23 0.91 -16.75 -1.53
CA GLN A 23 1.96 -16.20 -0.66
C GLN A 23 2.88 -15.27 -1.47
N PRO A 24 3.07 -14.00 -1.07
CA PRO A 24 3.97 -13.10 -1.78
C PRO A 24 5.44 -13.53 -1.57
N MET A 25 6.13 -13.82 -2.67
CA MET A 25 7.54 -14.22 -2.67
C MET A 25 8.49 -13.05 -2.99
N GLY A 26 7.95 -11.92 -3.43
CA GLY A 26 8.70 -10.77 -3.91
C GLY A 26 9.18 -10.92 -5.35
N GLY A 27 9.79 -9.86 -5.88
CA GLY A 27 10.26 -9.78 -7.26
C GLY A 27 11.63 -9.12 -7.38
N LEU A 28 12.25 -9.24 -8.55
CA LEU A 28 13.58 -8.69 -8.83
C LEU A 28 13.52 -7.22 -9.27
N THR A 29 12.35 -6.72 -9.67
CA THR A 29 12.12 -5.32 -10.02
C THR A 29 11.02 -4.73 -9.15
N TYR A 30 11.31 -3.62 -8.48
CA TYR A 30 10.36 -2.89 -7.63
C TYR A 30 10.33 -1.41 -8.01
N GLY A 31 9.12 -0.87 -8.11
CA GLY A 31 8.87 0.56 -8.26
C GLY A 31 7.84 1.00 -7.24
N TYR A 32 8.09 2.12 -6.58
CA TYR A 32 7.16 2.67 -5.61
C TYR A 32 7.12 4.18 -5.70
N PHE A 33 5.90 4.69 -5.70
CA PHE A 33 5.59 6.08 -5.78
C PHE A 33 4.50 6.40 -4.76
N THR A 34 4.73 7.44 -3.97
CA THR A 34 3.73 7.97 -3.04
C THR A 34 3.60 9.45 -3.29
N ALA A 35 2.37 9.90 -3.52
CA ALA A 35 1.99 11.29 -3.41
C ALA A 35 1.24 11.48 -2.09
N GLU A 36 1.72 12.38 -1.23
CA GLU A 36 1.02 12.77 -0.01
C GLU A 36 0.81 14.28 0.00
N TYR A 37 -0.43 14.71 0.23
CA TYR A 37 -0.82 16.09 0.38
C TYR A 37 -1.31 16.33 1.81
N THR A 38 -0.68 17.26 2.52
CA THR A 38 -1.04 17.56 3.91
C THR A 38 -1.48 18.99 4.09
N ILE A 39 -2.56 19.20 4.85
CA ILE A 39 -3.07 20.51 5.20
C ILE A 39 -3.12 20.65 6.72
N LYS A 40 -2.78 21.85 7.20
CA LYS A 40 -2.91 22.18 8.61
C LYS A 40 -4.38 22.44 8.93
N ALA A 41 -4.98 21.55 9.71
CA ALA A 41 -6.38 21.65 10.12
C ALA A 41 -6.53 22.46 11.41
N ALA A 42 -5.65 22.22 12.38
CA ALA A 42 -5.60 22.93 13.66
C ALA A 42 -4.15 23.12 14.14
N GLY A 43 -3.96 23.77 15.29
CA GLY A 43 -2.63 23.97 15.89
C GLY A 43 -1.84 22.66 16.06
N ASN A 44 -2.54 21.60 16.48
CA ASN A 44 -1.97 20.29 16.79
C ASN A 44 -2.47 19.19 15.85
N MET A 45 -3.18 19.51 14.76
CA MET A 45 -3.79 18.52 13.87
C MET A 45 -3.55 18.87 12.41
N ARG A 46 -3.17 17.86 11.61
CA ARG A 46 -3.04 17.96 10.16
C ARG A 46 -3.84 16.85 9.51
N PHE A 47 -4.53 17.17 8.42
CA PHE A 47 -5.07 16.15 7.54
C PHE A 47 -4.03 15.82 6.48
N ALA A 48 -3.99 14.57 6.07
CA ALA A 48 -3.19 14.04 5.00
C ALA A 48 -4.14 13.35 4.01
N ALA A 49 -3.95 13.56 2.73
CA ALA A 49 -4.50 12.72 1.68
C ALA A 49 -3.31 12.06 1.00
N PHE A 50 -3.43 10.79 0.68
CA PHE A 50 -2.34 10.06 0.05
C PHE A 50 -2.82 9.19 -1.10
N TYR A 51 -1.90 8.97 -2.02
CA TYR A 51 -2.05 8.07 -3.14
C TYR A 51 -0.73 7.29 -3.27
N ASP A 52 -0.81 5.98 -3.05
CA ASP A 52 0.33 5.08 -3.20
C ASP A 52 0.16 4.27 -4.49
N TYR A 53 1.23 4.18 -5.27
CA TYR A 53 1.31 3.41 -6.50
C TYR A 53 2.59 2.59 -6.49
N GLY A 54 2.53 1.35 -6.95
CA GLY A 54 3.70 0.50 -6.89
C GLY A 54 3.52 -0.80 -7.64
N LEU A 55 4.67 -1.33 -8.01
CA LEU A 55 4.82 -2.47 -8.89
C LEU A 55 5.93 -3.34 -8.33
N VAL A 56 5.71 -4.64 -8.34
CA VAL A 56 6.73 -5.65 -8.08
C VAL A 56 6.60 -6.67 -9.19
N ASN A 57 7.65 -6.83 -9.99
CA ASN A 57 7.71 -7.77 -11.10
C ASN A 57 8.79 -8.83 -10.83
N ARG A 58 8.53 -10.08 -11.21
CA ARG A 58 9.45 -11.20 -10.99
C ARG A 58 10.71 -11.11 -11.86
N SER A 59 10.58 -10.62 -13.09
CA SER A 59 11.68 -10.51 -14.06
C SER A 59 12.60 -9.32 -13.77
N GLU A 60 13.87 -9.46 -14.15
CA GLU A 60 14.87 -8.39 -14.09
C GLU A 60 14.57 -7.35 -15.19
N ALA A 61 14.63 -6.05 -14.84
CA ALA A 61 14.42 -4.91 -15.74
C ALA A 61 13.05 -4.85 -16.45
N ASP A 62 12.04 -5.55 -15.91
CA ASP A 62 10.66 -5.45 -16.39
C ASP A 62 9.91 -4.34 -15.62
N PHE A 63 9.71 -3.20 -16.29
CA PHE A 63 8.93 -2.06 -15.80
C PHE A 63 7.48 -2.06 -16.29
N GLY A 64 6.96 -3.21 -16.71
CA GLY A 64 5.57 -3.36 -17.12
C GLY A 64 4.61 -2.88 -16.03
N LEU A 65 3.72 -1.95 -16.37
CA LEU A 65 2.70 -1.38 -15.47
C LEU A 65 1.41 -2.22 -15.40
N ALA A 66 1.35 -3.35 -16.13
CA ALA A 66 0.15 -4.16 -16.27
C ALA A 66 -0.31 -4.80 -14.94
N SER A 67 0.63 -5.03 -14.04
CA SER A 67 0.48 -5.64 -12.71
C SER A 67 0.58 -4.63 -11.56
N ALA A 68 0.56 -3.33 -11.85
CA ALA A 68 0.77 -2.33 -10.83
C ALA A 68 -0.46 -2.14 -9.92
N ASN A 69 -0.20 -2.10 -8.61
CA ASN A 69 -1.19 -1.87 -7.58
C ASN A 69 -1.23 -0.39 -7.21
N SER A 70 -2.41 0.07 -6.82
CA SER A 70 -2.58 1.44 -6.34
C SER A 70 -3.59 1.50 -5.19
N ASP A 71 -3.31 2.33 -4.21
CA ASP A 71 -4.23 2.70 -3.15
C ASP A 71 -4.36 4.23 -3.04
N CYS A 72 -5.49 4.66 -2.51
CA CYS A 72 -5.66 6.02 -2.06
C CYS A 72 -6.15 6.02 -0.61
N GLY A 73 -5.94 7.11 0.09
CA GLY A 73 -6.43 7.17 1.46
C GLY A 73 -6.34 8.53 2.09
N LEU A 74 -6.89 8.59 3.29
CA LEU A 74 -6.94 9.78 4.10
C LEU A 74 -6.28 9.47 5.44
N GLY A 75 -5.38 10.35 5.85
CA GLY A 75 -4.70 10.30 7.11
C GLY A 75 -4.97 11.52 7.97
N MET A 76 -4.73 11.36 9.25
CA MET A 76 -4.74 12.43 10.23
C MET A 76 -3.49 12.32 11.10
N ARG A 77 -2.81 13.44 11.28
CA ARG A 77 -1.61 13.56 12.11
C ARG A 77 -1.95 14.45 13.29
N ILE A 78 -1.92 13.91 14.50
CA ILE A 78 -2.24 14.63 15.73
C ILE A 78 -0.99 14.72 16.60
N LEU A 79 -0.65 15.92 17.05
CA LEU A 79 0.41 16.15 18.03
C LEU A 79 -0.19 16.03 19.43
N LEU A 80 0.08 14.93 20.12
CA LEU A 80 -0.45 14.64 21.45
C LEU A 80 0.71 14.42 22.43
N GLY A 81 0.77 15.23 23.49
CA GLY A 81 1.75 15.04 24.57
C GLY A 81 3.22 15.07 24.13
N GLY A 82 3.56 15.83 23.09
CA GLY A 82 4.93 15.90 22.55
C GLY A 82 5.29 14.82 21.52
N ALA A 83 4.38 13.88 21.23
CA ALA A 83 4.54 12.86 20.20
C ALA A 83 3.55 13.06 19.04
N VAL A 84 3.92 12.58 17.85
CA VAL A 84 3.05 12.57 16.67
C VAL A 84 2.31 11.24 16.63
N MET A 85 0.98 11.30 16.64
CA MET A 85 0.10 10.19 16.31
C MET A 85 -0.29 10.28 14.84
N ARG A 86 -0.14 9.17 14.12
CA ARG A 86 -0.53 9.00 12.73
C ARG A 86 -1.72 8.06 12.66
N LEU A 87 -2.79 8.47 11.99
CA LEU A 87 -3.92 7.64 11.64
C LEU A 87 -4.00 7.67 10.12
N ASP A 88 -4.09 6.53 9.46
CA ASP A 88 -4.16 6.41 8.01
C ASP A 88 -5.24 5.39 7.63
N PHE A 89 -6.20 5.83 6.85
CA PHE A 89 -7.27 5.02 6.26
C PHE A 89 -6.94 4.80 4.79
N GLY A 90 -6.50 3.60 4.43
CA GLY A 90 -6.17 3.20 3.07
C GLY A 90 -7.32 2.46 2.40
N PHE A 91 -7.62 2.86 1.17
CA PHE A 91 -8.58 2.25 0.27
C PHE A 91 -7.83 1.70 -0.94
N PRO A 92 -7.77 0.37 -1.11
CA PRO A 92 -7.14 -0.23 -2.28
C PRO A 92 -8.01 0.05 -3.52
N LEU A 93 -7.42 0.67 -4.55
CA LEU A 93 -8.10 1.04 -5.80
C LEU A 93 -7.85 0.03 -6.93
N LYS A 94 -6.65 -0.54 -6.98
CA LYS A 94 -6.26 -1.55 -7.97
C LYS A 94 -5.51 -2.68 -7.30
N SER A 95 -6.11 -3.87 -7.32
CA SER A 95 -5.51 -5.13 -6.89
C SER A 95 -5.07 -5.96 -8.10
N THR A 96 -4.08 -6.82 -7.87
CA THR A 96 -3.63 -7.80 -8.87
C THR A 96 -4.72 -8.83 -9.11
N LEU A 97 -5.10 -9.02 -10.37
CA LEU A 97 -6.03 -10.07 -10.78
C LEU A 97 -5.24 -11.29 -11.26
N SER A 98 -5.70 -12.48 -10.89
CA SER A 98 -5.22 -13.74 -11.48
C SER A 98 -5.66 -13.84 -12.95
N PRO A 99 -5.05 -14.73 -13.75
CA PRO A 99 -5.49 -15.01 -15.11
C PRO A 99 -6.97 -15.44 -15.22
N ALA A 100 -7.57 -15.92 -14.12
CA ALA A 100 -8.98 -16.28 -14.03
C ALA A 100 -9.90 -15.09 -13.64
N GLY A 101 -9.35 -13.88 -13.48
CA GLY A 101 -10.07 -12.66 -13.11
C GLY A 101 -10.33 -12.50 -11.60
N THR A 102 -9.81 -13.40 -10.76
CA THR A 102 -9.98 -13.33 -9.30
C THR A 102 -8.90 -12.43 -8.69
N PRO A 103 -9.22 -11.47 -7.81
CA PRO A 103 -8.21 -10.69 -7.12
C PRO A 103 -7.39 -11.58 -6.19
N VAL A 104 -6.08 -11.57 -6.40
CA VAL A 104 -5.05 -12.32 -5.64
C VAL A 104 -4.78 -11.59 -4.33
N ASN A 105 -4.76 -10.27 -4.41
CA ASN A 105 -4.50 -9.39 -3.29
C ASN A 105 -5.88 -8.90 -2.83
N LYS A 106 -6.35 -9.37 -1.67
CA LYS A 106 -7.67 -8.96 -1.13
C LYS A 106 -7.61 -7.52 -0.67
N GLY A 107 -7.89 -6.60 -1.59
CA GLY A 107 -8.03 -5.19 -1.31
C GLY A 107 -9.28 -4.90 -0.47
N ALA A 108 -9.14 -4.96 0.86
CA ALA A 108 -10.12 -4.43 1.80
C ALA A 108 -9.65 -3.07 2.34
N MET A 109 -10.57 -2.26 2.86
CA MET A 109 -10.21 -1.04 3.58
C MET A 109 -9.30 -1.38 4.77
N LYS A 110 -8.18 -0.66 4.90
CA LYS A 110 -7.23 -0.85 5.99
C LYS A 110 -7.11 0.41 6.81
N PHE A 111 -7.09 0.23 8.12
CA PHE A 111 -6.82 1.30 9.08
C PHE A 111 -5.47 1.02 9.75
N ASN A 112 -4.53 1.95 9.59
CA ASN A 112 -3.22 1.90 10.21
C ASN A 112 -3.09 3.06 11.18
N PHE A 113 -2.57 2.80 12.37
CA PHE A 113 -2.21 3.85 13.31
C PHE A 113 -0.82 3.62 13.88
N SER A 114 -0.08 4.70 14.10
CA SER A 114 1.22 4.66 14.78
C SER A 114 1.39 5.85 15.72
N PHE A 115 2.14 5.64 16.79
CA PHE A 115 2.40 6.65 17.81
C PHE A 115 3.91 6.72 18.07
N GLY A 116 4.49 7.91 17.92
CA GLY A 116 5.94 8.10 18.12
C GLY A 116 6.78 7.75 16.88
N THR A 117 8.07 7.43 17.08
CA THR A 117 9.01 7.09 16.00
C THR A 117 8.97 5.59 15.73
N VAL A 118 8.05 5.14 14.88
CA VAL A 118 8.12 3.80 14.32
C VAL A 118 8.34 3.97 12.81
N PHE A 119 9.51 3.52 12.36
CA PHE A 119 9.91 3.47 10.95
C PHE A 119 9.39 2.19 10.32
#